data_AF-A0A1H8YIL8-F1
#
_entry.id   AF-A0A1H8YIL8-F1
#
_cell.length_a   1.000
_cell.length_b   1.000
_cell.length_c   1.000
_cell.angle_alpha   90.00
_cell.angle_beta   90.00
_cell.angle_gamma   90.00
#
_symmetry.space_group_name_H-M   'P 1'
#
loop_
_entity.id
_entity.type
_entity.pdbx_description
1 polymer ?
#
loop_
_entity_poly.entity_id
_entity_poly.type
_entity_poly.pdbx_seq_one_letter_code
_entity_poly.pdbx_strand_id
1 'polypeptide(L)' 'MWGEAIAIRMPGTAVLRIVADGETGELESATILGQFGEVPEDFAEQVSGG' A
#
# COMPACT_ATOMS: atom_id res chain seq x y z
N MET A 1 8.03 -11.06 -4.43
CA MET A 1 6.76 -10.41 -4.83
C MET A 1 7.08 -9.29 -5.84
N TRP A 2 6.32 -9.11 -6.92
CA TRP A 2 6.67 -8.12 -7.97
C TRP A 2 6.65 -6.66 -7.47
N GLY A 3 5.76 -6.34 -6.53
CA GLY A 3 5.65 -4.99 -5.95
C GLY A 3 6.90 -4.56 -5.20
N GLU A 4 7.44 -5.41 -4.32
CA GLU A 4 8.66 -5.12 -3.54
C GLU A 4 9.85 -4.83 -4.48
N ALA A 5 9.96 -5.58 -5.58
CA ALA A 5 11.02 -5.40 -6.57
C ALA A 5 10.90 -4.08 -7.36
N ILE A 6 9.68 -3.52 -7.50
CA ILE A 6 9.45 -2.21 -8.13
C ILE A 6 9.76 -1.09 -7.14
N ALA A 7 9.34 -1.23 -5.88
CA ALA A 7 9.62 -0.24 -4.84
C ALA A 7 11.12 0.08 -4.80
N ILE A 8 11.97 -0.95 -4.71
CA ILE A 8 13.44 -0.81 -4.64
C ILE A 8 14.06 0.00 -5.80
N ARG A 9 13.35 0.14 -6.93
CA ARG A 9 13.88 0.76 -8.16
C ARG A 9 13.40 2.19 -8.37
N MET A 10 12.44 2.69 -7.58
CA MET A 10 11.84 4.02 -7.77
C MET A 10 11.59 4.69 -6.41
N PRO A 11 12.43 5.67 -5.99
CA PRO A 11 12.21 6.44 -4.77
C PRO A 11 10.82 7.08 -4.73
N GLY A 12 10.15 7.02 -3.57
CA GLY A 12 8.78 7.50 -3.38
C GLY A 12 7.69 6.49 -3.77
N THR A 13 8.05 5.20 -3.92
CA THR A 13 7.10 4.14 -4.28
C THR A 13 6.74 3.29 -3.07
N ALA A 14 5.44 3.05 -2.87
CA ALA A 14 4.91 2.11 -1.89
C ALA A 14 4.17 0.95 -2.57
N VAL A 15 4.22 -0.22 -1.93
CA VAL A 15 3.47 -1.42 -2.32
C VAL A 15 2.30 -1.56 -1.38
N LEU A 16 1.10 -1.55 -1.93
CA LEU A 16 -0.12 -1.71 -1.15
C LEU A 16 -0.70 -3.11 -1.35
N ARG A 17 -1.12 -3.75 -0.25
CA ARG A 17 -2.08 -4.86 -0.28
C ARG A 17 -3.46 -4.26 -0.08
N ILE A 18 -4.32 -4.44 -1.06
CA ILE A 18 -5.74 -4.09 -0.97
C ILE A 18 -6.52 -5.39 -0.88
N VAL A 19 -7.35 -5.51 0.14
CA VAL A 19 -8.31 -6.61 0.29
C VAL A 19 -9.69 -5.99 0.16
N ALA A 20 -10.47 -6.53 -0.78
CA ALA A 20 -11.85 -6.16 -0.96
C ALA A 20 -12.73 -7.37 -0.63
N ASP A 21 -13.92 -7.10 -0.12
CA ASP A 21 -14.92 -8.10 0.15
C ASP A 21 -15.32 -8.81 -1.15
N GLY A 22 -15.42 -10.14 -1.07
CA GLY A 22 -15.69 -10.98 -2.23
C GLY A 22 -17.13 -10.94 -2.73
N GLU A 23 -18.06 -10.41 -1.93
CA GLU A 23 -19.50 -10.39 -2.22
C GLU A 23 -19.95 -9.01 -2.74
N THR A 24 -19.47 -7.93 -2.13
CA THR A 24 -19.87 -6.54 -2.39
C THR A 24 -18.82 -5.75 -3.16
N GLY A 25 -17.55 -6.15 -3.08
CA GLY A 25 -16.41 -5.40 -3.61
C GLY A 25 -16.01 -4.18 -2.76
N GLU A 26 -16.59 -4.02 -1.56
CA GLU A 26 -16.19 -2.97 -0.62
C GLU A 26 -14.76 -3.19 -0.09
N LEU A 27 -14.07 -2.11 0.26
CA LEU A 27 -12.73 -2.19 0.83
C LEU A 27 -12.80 -2.80 2.23
N GLU A 28 -12.11 -3.92 2.45
CA GLU A 28 -11.98 -4.52 3.78
C GLU A 28 -10.70 -4.07 4.49
N SER A 29 -9.61 -3.92 3.75
CA SER A 29 -8.36 -3.37 4.30
C SER A 29 -7.39 -2.89 3.22
N ALA A 30 -6.61 -1.87 3.57
CA ALA A 30 -5.41 -1.49 2.86
C ALA A 30 -4.19 -1.58 3.79
N THR A 31 -3.06 -2.07 3.29
CA THR A 31 -1.82 -2.15 4.09
C THR A 31 -0.60 -1.91 3.23
N ILE A 32 0.35 -1.11 3.72
CA ILE A 32 1.66 -0.94 3.07
C ILE A 32 2.50 -2.18 3.37
N LEU A 33 2.87 -2.95 2.33
CA LEU A 33 3.74 -4.13 2.45
C LEU A 33 5.22 -3.79 2.35
N GLY A 34 5.54 -2.68 1.69
CA GLY A 34 6.91 -2.23 1.50
C GLY A 34 6.94 -0.83 0.91
N GLN A 35 7.96 -0.06 1.28
CA GLN A 35 8.18 1.28 0.78
C GLN A 35 9.65 1.43 0.39
N PHE A 36 9.90 2.31 -0.57
CA PHE A 36 11.26 2.68 -0.93
C PHE A 36 11.36 4.18 -1.15
N GLY A 37 12.26 4.80 -0.39
CA GLY A 37 12.24 6.24 -0.17
C GLY A 37 11.21 6.61 0.89
N GLU A 38 11.00 7.91 1.05
CA GLU A 38 10.08 8.46 2.04
C GLU A 38 8.66 8.41 1.49
N VAL A 39 7.76 7.77 2.24
CA VAL A 39 6.32 7.89 2.02
C VAL A 39 5.82 8.93 3.04
N PRO A 40 5.08 9.97 2.62
CA PRO A 40 4.56 10.96 3.55
C PRO A 40 3.74 10.31 4.66
N GLU A 41 3.97 10.72 5.92
CA GLU A 41 3.28 10.15 7.09
C GLU A 41 1.75 10.30 6.97
N ASP A 42 1.26 11.45 6.52
CA ASP A 42 -0.18 11.69 6.29
C ASP A 42 -0.81 10.68 5.32
N PHE A 43 -0.04 10.21 4.32
CA PHE A 43 -0.51 9.19 3.39
C PHE A 43 -0.50 7.80 4.02
N ALA A 44 0.54 7.47 4.78
CA ALA A 44 0.63 6.20 5.49
C ALA A 44 -0.49 6.03 6.52
N GLU A 45 -0.85 7.11 7.23
CA GLU A 45 -1.99 7.12 8.16
C GLU A 45 -3.33 6.93 7.44
N GLN A 46 -3.56 7.64 6.33
CA GLN A 46 -4.78 7.47 5.52
C GLN A 46 -4.97 6.04 5.02
N VAL A 47 -3.89 5.38 4.61
CA VAL A 47 -3.94 4.00 4.12
C VAL A 47 -4.16 2.98 5.24
N SER A 48 -3.65 3.26 6.45
CA SER A 48 -3.73 2.33 7.58
C SER A 48 -5.00 2.50 8.42
N GLY A 49 -5.68 3.64 8.32
CA GLY A 49 -6.90 3.98 9.06
C GLY A 49 -8.21 3.80 8.28
N GLY A 50 -8.13 3.28 7.04
CA GLY A 50 -9.28 2.96 6.18
C GLY A 50 -9.70 1.50 6.28
#